data_AF-A0A931DSD0-F1
#
_entry.id   AF-A0A931DSD0-F1
#
_cell.length_a   1.000
_cell.length_b   1.000
_cell.length_c   1.000
_cell.angle_alpha   90.00
_cell.angle_beta   90.00
_cell.angle_gamma   90.00
#
_symmetry.space_group_name_H-M   'P 1'
#
loop_
_entity.id
_entity.type
_entity.pdbx_description
1 polymer ?
#
loop_
_entity_poly.entity_id
_entity_poly.type
_entity_poly.pdbx_seq_one_letter_code
_entity_poly.pdbx_strand_id
1 'polypeptide(L)'
;MTVPRSLIAPESVAVVGANDKIHAFTGASVHNLLRHGYPGRLYTVNPRRDSVQGVPCFPTVADLPEPVESVIVVVRAASVVPVLREAVGRGATSAIVVTSGLGEGAAGEEGYARRDELLAFLRETRLPVLGPSTPAWSTWPTPTSPAPC
;
A
#
# COMPACT_ATOMS: atom_id res chain seq x y z
N MET A 1 18.75 -11.91 -5.38
CA MET A 1 18.03 -10.68 -4.98
C MET A 1 17.17 -11.04 -3.78
N THR A 2 17.41 -10.42 -2.63
CA THR A 2 16.67 -10.71 -1.38
C THR A 2 15.43 -9.82 -1.33
N VAL A 3 14.26 -10.41 -1.08
CA VAL A 3 13.03 -9.62 -0.87
C VAL A 3 13.17 -8.86 0.46
N PRO A 4 13.00 -7.53 0.50
CA PRO A 4 13.14 -6.76 1.72
C PRO A 4 12.05 -7.16 2.73
N ARG A 5 12.43 -7.26 3.99
CA ARG A 5 11.50 -7.58 5.10
C ARG A 5 10.31 -6.63 5.12
N SER A 6 10.52 -5.35 4.80
CA SER A 6 9.45 -4.34 4.78
C SER A 6 8.34 -4.63 3.77
N LEU A 7 8.50 -5.53 2.79
CA LEU A 7 7.41 -5.97 1.91
C LEU A 7 6.59 -7.12 2.50
N ILE A 8 7.17 -7.95 3.36
CA ILE A 8 6.57 -9.20 3.83
C ILE A 8 6.10 -9.07 5.29
N ALA A 9 6.93 -8.50 6.15
CA ALA A 9 6.68 -8.36 7.58
C ALA A 9 7.17 -6.99 8.10
N PRO A 10 6.61 -5.88 7.59
CA PRO A 10 6.92 -4.55 8.11
C PRO A 10 6.46 -4.40 9.56
N GLU A 11 7.16 -3.58 10.35
CA GLU A 11 6.79 -3.20 11.72
C GLU A 11 5.80 -2.04 11.75
N SER A 12 5.63 -1.34 10.63
CA SER A 12 4.64 -0.29 10.47
C SER A 12 4.15 -0.17 9.03
N VAL A 13 2.84 0.01 8.87
CA VAL A 13 2.15 0.11 7.57
C VAL A 13 1.20 1.30 7.57
N ALA A 14 1.21 2.08 6.49
CA ALA A 14 0.12 3.00 6.17
C ALA A 14 -0.69 2.51 4.97
N VAL A 15 -2.02 2.50 5.09
CA VAL A 15 -2.93 2.21 3.97
C VAL A 15 -3.47 3.51 3.39
N VAL A 16 -3.04 3.84 2.16
CA VAL A 16 -3.41 5.08 1.46
C VAL A 16 -4.60 4.82 0.53
N GLY A 17 -5.63 5.66 0.66
CA GLY A 17 -6.93 5.46 0.02
C GLY A 17 -7.90 4.65 0.88
N ALA A 18 -7.58 4.42 2.16
CA ALA A 18 -8.37 3.62 3.10
C ALA A 18 -9.82 4.12 3.24
N ASN A 19 -10.76 3.19 3.40
CA ASN A 19 -12.15 3.49 3.74
C ASN A 19 -12.84 2.30 4.45
N ASP A 20 -14.07 2.50 4.92
CA ASP A 20 -14.83 1.46 5.65
C ASP A 20 -15.44 0.37 4.77
N LYS A 21 -15.33 0.47 3.43
CA LYS A 21 -15.95 -0.52 2.53
C LYS A 21 -15.06 -1.74 2.43
N ILE A 22 -15.23 -2.69 3.36
CA ILE A 22 -14.41 -3.91 3.47
C ILE A 22 -14.42 -4.80 2.22
N HIS A 23 -15.42 -4.69 1.35
CA HIS A 23 -15.50 -5.43 0.09
C HIS A 23 -14.73 -4.79 -1.06
N ALA A 24 -14.27 -3.54 -0.91
CA ALA A 24 -13.39 -2.88 -1.86
C ALA A 24 -11.93 -3.02 -1.42
N PHE A 25 -10.98 -3.12 -2.35
CA PHE A 25 -9.55 -3.26 -2.04
C PHE A 25 -9.06 -2.28 -0.98
N THR A 26 -9.48 -1.02 -1.07
CA THR A 26 -9.17 0.06 -0.12
C THR A 26 -9.56 -0.24 1.34
N GLY A 27 -10.71 -0.88 1.56
CA GLY A 27 -11.18 -1.25 2.89
C GLY A 27 -10.76 -2.66 3.29
N ALA A 28 -10.65 -3.57 2.32
CA ALA A 28 -10.19 -4.93 2.51
C ALA A 28 -8.76 -4.99 3.08
N SER A 29 -7.85 -4.12 2.62
CA SER A 29 -6.48 -4.06 3.15
C SER A 29 -6.46 -3.76 4.65
N VAL A 30 -7.22 -2.75 5.10
CA VAL A 30 -7.33 -2.41 6.53
C VAL A 30 -8.00 -3.54 7.29
N HIS A 31 -9.12 -4.06 6.76
CA HIS A 31 -9.87 -5.14 7.38
C HIS A 31 -9.02 -6.39 7.60
N ASN A 32 -8.23 -6.79 6.61
CA ASN A 32 -7.40 -7.98 6.69
C ASN A 32 -6.27 -7.80 7.72
N LEU A 33 -5.61 -6.64 7.75
CA LEU A 33 -4.58 -6.35 8.75
C LEU A 33 -5.15 -6.43 10.18
N LEU A 34 -6.34 -5.87 10.41
CA LEU A 34 -7.01 -5.94 11.71
C LEU A 34 -7.48 -7.36 12.05
N ARG A 35 -8.18 -8.02 11.13
CA ARG A 35 -8.76 -9.36 11.32
C ARG A 35 -7.69 -10.40 11.63
N HIS A 36 -6.51 -10.28 11.02
CA HIS A 36 -5.40 -11.22 11.21
C HIS A 36 -4.43 -10.79 12.33
N GLY A 37 -4.72 -9.71 13.06
CA GLY A 37 -3.93 -9.29 14.22
C GLY A 37 -2.54 -8.81 13.85
N TYR A 38 -2.43 -7.97 12.81
CA TYR A 38 -1.15 -7.36 12.42
C TYR A 38 -0.46 -6.75 13.65
N PRO A 39 0.76 -7.22 14.02
CA PRO A 39 1.38 -6.86 15.29
C PRO A 39 2.09 -5.51 15.26
N GLY A 40 2.23 -4.90 14.07
CA GLY A 40 2.89 -3.62 13.88
C GLY A 40 1.96 -2.42 14.01
N ARG A 41 2.51 -1.23 13.81
CA ARG A 41 1.74 0.03 13.82
C ARG A 41 0.97 0.18 12.51
N LEU A 42 -0.35 0.34 12.60
CA LEU A 42 -1.23 0.54 11.46
C LEU A 42 -1.76 1.98 11.43
N TYR A 43 -1.55 2.65 10.31
CA TYR A 43 -2.13 3.95 10.02
C TYR A 43 -3.01 3.88 8.77
N THR A 44 -4.00 4.77 8.70
CA THR A 44 -4.82 4.93 7.50
C THR A 44 -4.69 6.36 6.96
N VAL A 45 -4.74 6.50 5.64
CA VAL A 45 -4.59 7.81 4.98
C VAL A 45 -5.74 8.05 4.02
N ASN A 46 -6.53 9.09 4.30
CA ASN A 46 -7.63 9.57 3.47
C ASN A 46 -8.00 11.02 3.88
N PRO A 47 -7.92 12.02 2.98
CA PRO A 47 -8.17 13.43 3.29
C PRO A 47 -9.62 13.76 3.67
N ARG A 48 -10.54 12.79 3.60
CA ARG A 48 -11.97 13.00 3.85
C ARG A 48 -12.48 12.28 5.09
N ARG A 49 -11.59 11.74 5.92
CA ARG A 49 -11.94 10.88 7.05
C ARG A 49 -10.99 11.11 8.20
N ASP A 50 -11.54 11.07 9.42
CA ASP A 50 -10.75 11.14 10.66
C ASP A 50 -10.45 9.74 11.22
N SER A 51 -11.21 8.72 10.80
CA SER A 51 -10.97 7.30 11.12
C SER A 51 -11.45 6.36 10.02
N VAL A 52 -10.88 5.16 9.98
CA VAL A 52 -11.29 4.05 9.11
C VAL A 52 -11.26 2.76 9.94
N GLN A 53 -12.39 2.08 10.05
CA GLN A 53 -12.52 0.81 10.80
C GLN A 53 -11.97 0.88 12.23
N GLY A 54 -12.12 2.03 12.91
CA GLY A 54 -11.62 2.27 14.26
C GLY A 54 -10.13 2.66 14.36
N VAL A 55 -9.42 2.73 13.22
CA VAL A 55 -8.02 3.19 13.16
C VAL A 55 -7.98 4.68 12.83
N PRO A 56 -7.11 5.49 13.48
CA PRO A 56 -6.90 6.88 13.12
C PRO A 56 -6.57 7.07 11.64
N CYS A 57 -7.17 8.11 11.04
CA CYS A 57 -6.98 8.44 9.64
C CYS A 57 -6.38 9.83 9.48
N PHE A 58 -5.36 9.93 8.63
CA PHE A 58 -4.62 11.15 8.39
C PHE A 58 -4.85 11.64 6.95
N PRO A 59 -4.79 12.96 6.69
CA PRO A 59 -5.05 13.46 5.34
C PRO A 59 -4.00 13.00 4.33
N THR A 60 -2.73 13.02 4.72
CA THR A 60 -1.61 12.59 3.88
C THR A 60 -0.61 11.72 4.66
N VAL A 61 0.41 11.18 3.96
CA VAL A 61 1.46 10.35 4.58
C VAL A 61 2.43 11.20 5.43
N ALA A 62 2.58 12.47 5.08
CA ALA A 62 3.37 13.47 5.80
C ALA A 62 2.77 13.80 7.17
N ASP A 63 1.44 13.74 7.28
CA ASP A 63 0.70 14.01 8.52
C ASP A 63 0.77 12.86 9.54
N LEU A 64 1.33 11.71 9.17
CA LEU A 64 1.47 10.58 10.10
C LEU A 64 2.32 10.99 11.32
N PRO A 65 1.98 10.54 12.54
CA PRO A 65 2.72 10.92 13.74
C PRO A 65 4.13 10.34 13.76
N GLU A 66 4.34 9.22 13.08
CA GLU A 66 5.61 8.51 12.99
C GLU A 66 5.89 8.05 11.55
N PRO A 67 7.17 7.86 11.18
CA PRO A 67 7.56 7.15 9.96
C PRO A 67 6.94 5.75 9.88
N VAL A 68 6.70 5.29 8.65
CA VAL A 68 6.23 3.93 8.35
C VAL A 68 7.22 3.19 7.46
N GLU A 69 7.38 1.89 7.67
CA GLU A 69 8.31 1.08 6.86
C GLU A 69 7.74 0.76 5.48
N SER A 70 6.43 0.52 5.40
CA SER A 70 5.74 0.15 4.17
C SER A 70 4.45 0.94 3.95
N VAL A 71 4.11 1.20 2.70
CA VAL A 71 2.83 1.82 2.32
C VAL A 71 2.05 0.95 1.35
N ILE A 72 0.76 0.76 1.62
CA ILE A 72 -0.19 0.10 0.71
C ILE A 72 -0.97 1.20 -0.02
N VAL A 73 -0.79 1.31 -1.33
CA VAL A 73 -1.30 2.41 -2.15
C VAL A 73 -2.47 1.94 -3.02
N VAL A 74 -3.68 2.39 -2.65
CA VAL A 74 -4.94 2.09 -3.34
C VAL A 74 -5.66 3.39 -3.69
N VAL A 75 -5.12 4.14 -4.65
CA VAL A 75 -5.60 5.47 -5.05
C VAL A 75 -5.83 5.54 -6.55
N ARG A 76 -6.19 6.71 -7.09
CA ARG A 76 -6.20 6.92 -8.54
C ARG A 76 -4.76 6.86 -9.08
N ALA A 77 -4.57 6.29 -10.27
CA ALA A 77 -3.25 6.14 -10.89
C ALA A 77 -2.43 7.45 -10.93
N ALA A 78 -3.05 8.59 -11.21
CA ALA A 78 -2.39 9.90 -11.21
C ALA A 78 -1.85 10.33 -9.84
N SER A 79 -2.34 9.74 -8.75
CA SER A 79 -1.92 10.04 -7.38
C SER A 79 -0.84 9.09 -6.86
N VAL A 80 -0.48 8.03 -7.60
CA VAL A 80 0.44 6.99 -7.11
C VAL A 80 1.85 7.55 -6.89
N VAL A 81 2.46 8.18 -7.90
CA VAL A 81 3.83 8.73 -7.76
C VAL A 81 3.89 9.85 -6.70
N PRO A 82 2.95 10.81 -6.63
CA PRO A 82 2.92 11.79 -5.55
C PRO A 82 2.90 11.15 -4.15
N VAL A 83 2.05 10.14 -3.93
CA VAL A 83 1.97 9.42 -2.65
C VAL A 83 3.27 8.67 -2.34
N LEU A 84 3.89 8.03 -3.34
CA LEU A 84 5.15 7.31 -3.15
C LEU A 84 6.31 8.27 -2.82
N ARG A 85 6.36 9.45 -3.46
CA ARG A 85 7.36 10.48 -3.13
C ARG A 85 7.22 10.95 -1.69
N GLU A 86 6.00 11.20 -1.26
CA GLU A 86 5.70 11.58 0.12
C GLU A 86 6.10 10.49 1.11
N ALA A 87 5.75 9.23 0.81
CA ALA A 87 6.11 8.08 1.63
C ALA A 87 7.63 7.92 1.77
N VAL A 88 8.38 7.99 0.67
CA VAL A 88 9.86 7.94 0.69
C VAL A 88 10.43 9.11 1.50
N GLY A 89 9.89 10.32 1.32
CA GLY A 89 10.29 11.50 2.10
C GLY A 89 10.03 11.36 3.60
N ARG A 90 9.09 10.49 4.00
CA ARG A 90 8.78 10.16 5.40
C ARG A 90 9.45 8.88 5.90
N GLY A 91 10.33 8.27 5.10
CA GLY A 91 11.14 7.12 5.51
C GLY A 91 10.60 5.75 5.11
N ALA A 92 9.58 5.69 4.24
CA ALA A 92 9.12 4.41 3.71
C ALA A 92 10.22 3.71 2.93
N THR A 93 10.41 2.43 3.23
CA THR A 93 11.46 1.57 2.65
C THR A 93 10.89 0.54 1.68
N SER A 94 9.56 0.44 1.57
CA SER A 94 8.87 -0.35 0.54
C SER A 94 7.47 0.18 0.26
N ALA A 95 6.88 -0.27 -0.84
CA ALA A 95 5.46 -0.04 -1.10
C ALA A 95 4.77 -1.23 -1.79
N ILE A 96 3.47 -1.34 -1.58
CA ILE A 96 2.58 -2.26 -2.29
C ILE A 96 1.59 -1.41 -3.08
N VAL A 97 1.62 -1.49 -4.40
CA VAL A 97 0.73 -0.70 -5.28
C VAL A 97 -0.34 -1.62 -5.86
N VAL A 98 -1.56 -1.49 -5.37
CA VAL A 98 -2.73 -2.27 -5.84
C VAL A 98 -3.38 -1.60 -7.05
N THR A 99 -3.12 -0.31 -7.23
CA THR A 99 -3.72 0.56 -8.26
C THR A 99 -3.41 0.07 -9.68
N SER A 100 -4.43 0.03 -10.54
CA SER A 100 -4.31 -0.24 -11.99
C SER A 100 -4.28 1.05 -12.81
N GLY A 101 -4.06 0.97 -14.13
CA GLY A 101 -4.03 2.15 -15.01
C GLY A 101 -2.69 2.89 -15.03
N LEU A 102 -1.61 2.21 -14.64
CA LEU A 102 -0.21 2.66 -14.72
C LEU A 102 0.47 2.10 -15.97
N GLY A 103 -0.24 2.13 -17.10
CA GLY A 103 0.16 1.53 -18.38
C GLY A 103 -0.57 0.22 -18.72
N GLU A 104 -1.04 -0.52 -17.70
CA GLU A 104 -1.89 -1.69 -17.88
C GLU A 104 -3.38 -1.27 -17.92
N GLY A 105 -4.10 -1.68 -18.97
CA GLY A 105 -5.54 -1.41 -19.13
C GLY A 105 -5.93 0.04 -19.43
N ALA A 106 -5.01 1.01 -19.25
CA ALA A 106 -5.16 2.38 -19.71
C ALA A 106 -4.61 2.48 -21.15
N ALA A 107 -5.46 2.31 -22.15
CA ALA A 107 -5.09 2.55 -23.54
C ALA A 107 -4.84 4.07 -23.75
N GLY A 108 -3.63 4.46 -24.15
CA GLY A 108 -3.32 5.84 -24.57
C GLY A 108 -2.06 6.44 -23.94
N GLU A 109 -1.66 7.61 -24.45
CA GLU A 109 -0.43 8.33 -24.07
C GLU A 109 -0.34 8.60 -22.56
N GLU A 110 -1.46 8.92 -21.90
CA GLU A 110 -1.49 9.18 -20.46
C GLU A 110 -1.14 7.94 -19.61
N GLY A 111 -1.48 6.75 -20.07
CA GLY A 111 -1.14 5.50 -19.37
C GLY A 111 0.37 5.26 -19.40
N TYR A 112 0.98 5.47 -20.58
CA TYR A 112 2.42 5.36 -20.75
C TYR A 112 3.19 6.45 -20.01
N ALA A 113 2.72 7.70 -20.03
CA ALA A 113 3.33 8.79 -19.27
C ALA A 113 3.38 8.46 -17.76
N ARG A 114 2.28 7.94 -17.19
CA ARG A 114 2.23 7.51 -15.79
C ARG A 114 3.17 6.34 -15.48
N ARG A 115 3.27 5.38 -16.40
CA ARG A 115 4.22 4.27 -16.28
C ARG A 115 5.66 4.79 -16.26
N ASP A 116 5.99 5.67 -17.21
CA ASP A 116 7.34 6.19 -17.37
C ASP A 116 7.73 7.08 -16.19
N GLU A 117 6.79 7.87 -15.66
CA GLU A 117 6.96 8.61 -14.40
C GLU A 117 7.24 7.68 -13.21
N LEU A 118 6.45 6.60 -13.06
CA LEU A 118 6.67 5.61 -12.01
C LEU A 118 8.04 4.94 -12.15
N LEU A 119 8.42 4.52 -13.36
CA LEU A 119 9.72 3.89 -13.61
C LEU A 119 10.88 4.85 -13.33
N ALA A 120 10.76 6.12 -13.68
CA ALA A 120 11.76 7.13 -13.37
C ALA A 120 11.91 7.29 -11.85
N PHE A 121 10.79 7.40 -11.12
CA PHE A 121 10.77 7.47 -9.66
C PHE A 121 11.42 6.24 -9.00
N LEU A 122 11.11 5.02 -9.47
CA LEU A 122 11.67 3.78 -8.91
C LEU A 122 13.17 3.67 -9.18
N ARG A 123 13.67 4.14 -10.32
CA ARG A 123 15.10 4.21 -10.63
C ARG A 123 15.84 5.21 -9.73
N GLU A 124 15.21 6.36 -9.48
CA GLU A 124 15.73 7.44 -8.65
C GLU A 124 15.85 7.00 -7.18
N THR A 125 14.76 6.44 -6.62
CA THR A 125 14.66 6.15 -5.19
C THR A 125 15.13 4.75 -4.80
N ARG A 126 15.18 3.82 -5.76
CA ARG A 126 15.37 2.39 -5.54
C ARG A 126 14.37 1.78 -4.56
N LEU A 127 13.20 2.41 -4.40
CA LEU A 127 12.13 1.91 -3.54
C LEU A 127 11.67 0.53 -4.05
N PRO A 128 11.78 -0.53 -3.24
CA PRO A 128 11.19 -1.82 -3.57
C PRO A 128 9.66 -1.72 -3.61
N VAL A 129 9.06 -2.07 -4.74
CA VAL A 129 7.61 -2.04 -4.93
C VAL A 129 7.09 -3.41 -5.35
N LEU A 130 6.03 -3.86 -4.68
CA LEU A 130 5.21 -4.99 -5.11
C LEU A 130 3.98 -4.44 -5.86
N GLY A 131 3.81 -4.85 -7.11
CA GLY A 131 2.83 -4.27 -8.04
C GLY A 131 3.48 -3.40 -9.13
N PRO A 132 2.70 -2.68 -9.97
CA PRO A 132 1.26 -2.37 -9.86
C PRO A 132 0.31 -3.53 -10.23
N SER A 133 -1.02 -3.31 -10.13
CA SER A 133 -2.07 -4.29 -10.46
C SER A 133 -1.98 -5.64 -9.74
N THR A 134 -1.43 -5.68 -8.53
CA THR A 134 -1.46 -6.88 -7.70
C THR A 134 -2.76 -6.90 -6.90
N PRO A 135 -3.63 -7.92 -7.00
CA PRO A 135 -4.68 -8.11 -6.00
C PRO A 135 -3.97 -8.25 -4.65
N ALA A 136 -4.22 -7.30 -3.72
CA ALA A 136 -3.51 -7.19 -2.45
C ALA A 136 -3.25 -8.59 -1.84
N TRP A 137 -1.98 -8.97 -1.86
CA TRP A 137 -1.46 -10.29 -1.55
C TRP A 137 -2.00 -10.85 -0.22
N SER A 138 -2.53 -12.06 -0.28
CA SER A 138 -2.83 -12.91 0.89
C SER A 138 -1.80 -14.04 0.93
N THR A 139 -0.61 -13.82 1.49
CA THR A 139 0.27 -14.94 1.85
C THR A 139 0.94 -14.67 3.20
N TRP A 140 0.18 -14.86 4.28
CA TRP A 140 0.77 -15.34 5.52
C TRP A 140 0.78 -16.87 5.46
N PRO A 141 1.81 -17.57 5.98
CA PRO A 141 1.75 -19.02 6.08
C PRO A 141 0.60 -19.37 7.03
N THR A 142 -0.47 -19.94 6.48
CA THR A 142 -1.47 -20.63 7.29
C THR A 142 -0.72 -21.78 7.99
N PRO A 143 -0.74 -21.90 9.33
CA PRO A 143 -0.34 -23.15 9.94
C PRO A 143 -1.24 -24.22 9.35
N THR A 144 -0.65 -25.18 8.63
CA THR A 144 -1.35 -26.34 8.12
C THR A 144 -1.87 -27.11 9.33
N SER A 145 -3.14 -26.95 9.65
CA SER A 145 -3.82 -27.89 10.54
C SER A 145 -3.76 -29.27 9.88
N PRO A 146 -3.31 -30.33 10.58
CA PRO A 146 -3.41 -31.66 10.04
C PRO A 146 -4.89 -32.01 9.85
N ALA A 147 -5.22 -32.59 8.70
CA ALA A 147 -6.56 -33.06 8.41
C ALA A 147 -6.97 -34.15 9.42
N PRO A 148 -8.21 -34.14 9.95
CA PRO A 148 -8.73 -35.28 10.69
C PRO A 148 -8.96 -36.47 9.76
N CYS A 149 -8.69 -37.67 10.30
CA CYS A 149 -8.82 -38.99 9.66
C CYS A 149 -10.23 -39.28 9.14
#